data_AF-A0A2D9IX75-F1
#
_entry.id   AF-A0A2D9IX75-F1
#
_cell.length_a   1.000
_cell.length_b   1.000
_cell.length_c   1.000
_cell.angle_alpha   90.00
_cell.angle_beta   90.00
_cell.angle_gamma   90.00
#
_symmetry.space_group_name_H-M   'P 1'
#
loop_
_entity.id
_entity.type
_entity.pdbx_description
1 polymer ?
#
loop_
_entity_poly.entity_id
_entity_poly.type
_entity_poly.pdbx_seq_one_letter_code
_entity_poly.pdbx_strand_id
1 'polypeptide(L)'
;MTPKTLHNLTMMPFFIIGISAFFAGFGWLFAPEPWLLDESANVILLDEQYENLFADDINRNLPRYLKLLYRFFGWWVSLIGLLTLGYTYVTRLGTKVSRATIQIIYFIGLTGILIILLEFIPTSPFLFLNIFLWLMWAVSVYAGLRLSKYDH
;
A
#
# COMPACT_ATOMS: atom_id res chain seq x y z
N MET A 1 -22.28 18.30 7.68
CA MET A 1 -21.63 18.17 6.36
C MET A 1 -22.69 17.93 5.31
N THR A 2 -22.53 18.47 4.11
CA THR A 2 -23.48 18.22 3.00
C THR A 2 -23.28 16.81 2.42
N PRO A 3 -24.29 16.21 1.76
CA PRO A 3 -24.12 14.92 1.09
C PRO A 3 -23.00 14.92 0.05
N LYS A 4 -22.84 16.03 -0.70
CA LYS A 4 -21.74 16.21 -1.66
C LYS A 4 -20.37 16.17 -0.97
N THR A 5 -20.21 16.86 0.15
CA THR A 5 -18.96 16.83 0.93
C THR A 5 -18.67 15.43 1.46
N LEU A 6 -19.68 14.74 1.99
CA LEU A 6 -19.54 13.37 2.50
C LEU A 6 -19.14 12.41 1.39
N HIS A 7 -19.77 12.50 0.22
CA HIS A 7 -19.41 11.69 -0.95
C HIS A 7 -17.96 11.91 -1.39
N ASN A 8 -17.52 13.16 -1.49
CA ASN A 8 -16.13 13.47 -1.82
C ASN A 8 -15.16 12.92 -0.76
N LEU A 9 -15.49 13.03 0.53
CA LEU A 9 -14.67 12.47 1.62
C LEU A 9 -14.70 10.94 1.67
N THR A 10 -15.71 10.28 1.11
CA THR A 10 -15.68 8.83 0.90
C THR A 10 -14.77 8.46 -0.26
N MET A 11 -14.86 9.17 -1.38
CA MET A 11 -14.23 8.79 -2.65
C MET A 11 -12.76 9.22 -2.76
N MET A 12 -12.45 10.49 -2.44
CA MET A 12 -11.11 11.05 -2.63
C MET A 12 -10.00 10.30 -1.88
N PRO A 13 -10.21 9.80 -0.65
CA PRO A 13 -9.18 9.01 0.01
C PRO A 13 -8.76 7.76 -0.76
N PHE A 14 -9.68 7.10 -1.48
CA PHE A 14 -9.31 5.94 -2.30
C PHE A 14 -8.56 6.31 -3.58
N PHE A 15 -8.77 7.51 -4.13
CA PHE A 15 -7.88 8.05 -5.16
C PHE A 15 -6.47 8.29 -4.62
N ILE A 16 -6.35 8.86 -3.42
CA ILE A 16 -5.05 9.08 -2.77
C ILE A 16 -4.37 7.74 -2.51
N ILE A 17 -5.07 6.76 -1.94
CA ILE A 17 -4.55 5.41 -1.69
C ILE A 17 -4.07 4.76 -3.01
N GLY A 18 -4.86 4.84 -4.08
CA GLY A 18 -4.51 4.26 -5.37
C GLY A 18 -3.27 4.92 -5.99
N ILE A 19 -3.18 6.25 -5.94
CA ILE A 19 -2.00 7.02 -6.41
C ILE A 19 -0.76 6.66 -5.59
N SER A 20 -0.87 6.65 -4.26
CA SER A 20 0.24 6.29 -3.37
C SER A 20 0.75 4.88 -3.64
N ALA A 21 -0.13 3.90 -3.78
CA ALA A 21 0.25 2.53 -4.12
C ALA A 21 0.93 2.45 -5.49
N PHE A 22 0.38 3.12 -6.50
CA PHE A 22 0.96 3.15 -7.84
C PHE A 22 2.40 3.67 -7.85
N PHE A 23 2.64 4.83 -7.22
CA PHE A 23 3.99 5.41 -7.17
C PHE A 23 4.95 4.64 -6.27
N ALA A 24 4.47 4.10 -5.14
CA ALA A 24 5.29 3.24 -4.28
C ALA A 24 5.77 1.99 -5.03
N GLY A 25 4.87 1.33 -5.77
CA GLY A 25 5.21 0.18 -6.61
C GLY A 25 6.22 0.51 -7.72
N PHE A 26 6.09 1.69 -8.35
CA PHE A 26 7.05 2.19 -9.33
C PHE A 26 8.43 2.44 -8.71
N GLY A 27 8.50 2.88 -7.44
CA GLY A 27 9.74 3.02 -6.69
C GLY A 27 10.57 1.73 -6.70
N TRP A 28 9.97 0.61 -6.29
CA TRP A 28 10.65 -0.70 -6.34
C TRP A 28 10.92 -1.21 -7.75
N LEU A 29 10.07 -0.86 -8.72
CA LEU A 29 10.23 -1.33 -10.09
C LEU A 29 11.47 -0.73 -10.78
N PHE A 30 11.71 0.57 -10.57
CA PHE A 30 12.74 1.32 -11.28
C PHE A 30 14.01 1.58 -10.48
N ALA A 31 14.02 1.36 -9.16
CA ALA A 31 15.24 1.46 -8.38
C ALA A 31 16.32 0.49 -8.91
N PRO A 32 17.58 0.93 -9.03
CA PRO A 32 18.70 0.07 -9.43
C PRO A 32 18.89 -1.11 -8.48
N GLU A 33 18.73 -0.86 -7.19
CA GLU A 33 18.89 -1.81 -6.07
C GLU A 33 17.69 -1.65 -5.12
N PRO A 34 16.53 -2.20 -5.49
CA PRO A 34 15.27 -1.89 -4.81
C PRO A 34 15.19 -2.38 -3.37
N TRP A 35 16.01 -3.36 -2.98
CA TRP A 35 16.10 -3.84 -1.60
C TRP A 35 16.70 -2.79 -0.65
N LEU A 36 17.45 -1.82 -1.17
CA LEU A 36 18.02 -0.74 -0.38
C LEU A 36 16.97 0.29 0.07
N LEU A 37 15.77 0.30 -0.54
CA LEU A 37 14.67 1.17 -0.09
C LEU A 37 14.19 0.81 1.33
N ASP A 38 14.47 -0.42 1.77
CA ASP A 38 14.15 -0.96 3.09
C ASP A 38 15.42 -1.39 3.85
N GLU A 39 16.59 -0.87 3.47
CA GLU A 39 17.89 -1.32 3.96
C GLU A 39 17.97 -1.37 5.48
N SER A 40 17.62 -0.27 6.16
CA SER A 40 17.72 -0.18 7.62
C SER A 40 16.92 -1.26 8.34
N ALA A 41 15.76 -1.64 7.80
CA ALA A 41 14.91 -2.66 8.39
C ALA A 41 15.39 -4.07 8.00
N ASN A 42 15.82 -4.24 6.76
CA ASN A 42 16.30 -5.51 6.24
C ASN A 42 17.61 -5.95 6.92
N VAL A 43 18.55 -5.04 7.15
CA VAL A 43 19.81 -5.34 7.85
C VAL A 43 19.56 -5.78 9.29
N ILE A 44 18.60 -5.15 9.98
CA ILE A 44 18.19 -5.58 11.32
C ILE A 44 17.58 -6.99 11.28
N LEU A 45 16.72 -7.27 10.30
CA LEU A 45 16.07 -8.57 10.16
C LEU A 45 17.05 -9.69 9.75
N LEU A 46 18.02 -9.37 8.90
CA LEU A 46 19.05 -10.31 8.44
C LEU A 46 20.15 -10.54 9.48
N ASP A 47 20.29 -9.62 10.45
CA ASP A 47 21.42 -9.54 11.37
C ASP A 47 22.77 -9.54 10.64
N GLU A 48 22.81 -8.96 9.44
CA GLU A 48 23.97 -8.94 8.54
C GLU A 48 23.85 -7.79 7.52
N GLN A 49 25.01 -7.26 7.10
CA GLN A 49 25.10 -6.23 6.06
C GLN A 49 25.06 -6.84 4.66
N TYR A 50 24.47 -6.12 3.70
CA TYR A 50 24.38 -6.60 2.32
C TYR A 50 25.76 -6.82 1.68
N GLU A 51 26.74 -5.98 1.98
CA GLU A 51 28.11 -6.11 1.46
C GLU A 51 28.73 -7.45 1.86
N ASN A 52 28.59 -7.84 3.13
CA ASN A 52 29.09 -9.11 3.64
C ASN A 52 28.31 -10.28 3.04
N LEU A 53 26.97 -10.16 3.01
CA LEU A 53 26.09 -11.19 2.48
C LEU A 53 26.37 -11.48 1.00
N PHE A 54 26.66 -10.45 0.21
CA PHE A 54 26.92 -10.56 -1.23
C PHE A 54 28.39 -10.91 -1.57
N ALA A 55 29.31 -10.73 -0.63
CA ALA A 55 30.71 -11.12 -0.80
C ALA A 55 30.92 -12.64 -0.77
N ASP A 56 29.99 -13.40 -0.18
CA ASP A 56 30.06 -14.85 -0.13
C ASP A 56 29.67 -15.49 -1.49
N ASP A 57 30.50 -16.39 -2.03
CA ASP A 57 30.31 -16.96 -3.38
C ASP A 57 29.01 -17.77 -3.48
N ILE A 58 28.56 -18.37 -2.38
CA ILE A 58 27.26 -19.06 -2.33
C ILE A 58 26.08 -18.12 -2.65
N ASN A 59 26.24 -16.82 -2.35
CA ASN A 59 25.24 -15.77 -2.53
C ASN A 59 25.44 -14.94 -3.81
N ARG A 60 26.33 -15.33 -4.73
CA ARG A 60 26.62 -14.57 -5.97
C ARG A 60 25.41 -14.18 -6.83
N ASN A 61 24.31 -14.94 -6.74
CA ASN A 61 23.06 -14.66 -7.46
C ASN A 61 22.00 -13.93 -6.62
N LEU A 62 22.23 -13.75 -5.32
CA LEU A 62 21.27 -13.17 -4.39
C LEU A 62 20.88 -11.72 -4.76
N PRO A 63 21.80 -10.81 -5.15
CA PRO A 63 21.40 -9.47 -5.58
C PRO A 63 20.45 -9.49 -6.79
N ARG A 64 20.71 -10.39 -7.75
CA ARG A 64 19.85 -10.53 -8.94
C ARG A 64 18.48 -11.09 -8.57
N TYR A 65 18.43 -12.04 -7.63
CA TYR A 65 17.19 -12.59 -7.10
C TYR A 65 16.36 -11.53 -6.36
N LEU A 66 16.98 -10.78 -5.44
CA LEU A 66 16.32 -9.68 -4.73
C LEU A 66 15.79 -8.63 -5.70
N LYS A 67 16.58 -8.25 -6.72
CA LYS A 67 16.11 -7.33 -7.76
C LYS A 67 14.83 -7.81 -8.43
N LEU A 68 14.78 -9.08 -8.81
CA LEU A 68 13.61 -9.68 -9.44
C LEU A 68 12.41 -9.69 -8.49
N LEU A 69 12.61 -10.12 -7.24
CA LEU A 69 11.56 -10.22 -6.23
C LEU A 69 10.91 -8.86 -5.97
N TYR A 70 11.70 -7.83 -5.72
CA TYR A 70 11.19 -6.48 -5.47
C TYR A 70 10.51 -5.86 -6.70
N ARG A 71 11.01 -6.13 -7.93
CA ARG A 71 10.33 -5.68 -9.16
C ARG A 71 9.00 -6.37 -9.38
N PHE A 72 8.95 -7.67 -9.09
CA PHE A 72 7.69 -8.44 -9.13
C PHE A 72 6.69 -7.88 -8.11
N PHE A 73 7.15 -7.60 -6.89
CA PHE A 73 6.33 -6.97 -5.87
C PHE A 73 5.87 -5.56 -6.27
N GLY A 74 6.78 -4.74 -6.81
CA GLY A 74 6.48 -3.41 -7.33
C GLY A 74 5.40 -3.42 -8.40
N TRP A 75 5.41 -4.40 -9.31
CA TRP A 75 4.32 -4.58 -10.28
C TRP A 75 2.98 -4.88 -9.63
N TRP A 76 2.93 -5.77 -8.64
CA TRP A 76 1.70 -6.09 -7.92
C TRP A 76 1.14 -4.87 -7.19
N VAL A 77 1.99 -4.13 -6.47
CA VAL A 77 1.56 -2.91 -5.76
C VAL A 77 1.07 -1.84 -6.74
N SER A 78 1.75 -1.70 -7.89
CA SER A 78 1.33 -0.78 -8.94
C SER A 78 -0.04 -1.16 -9.54
N LEU A 79 -0.23 -2.44 -9.83
CA LEU A 79 -1.48 -2.98 -10.36
C LEU A 79 -2.64 -2.78 -9.37
N ILE A 80 -2.42 -3.03 -8.07
CA ILE A 80 -3.41 -2.76 -7.02
C ILE A 80 -3.77 -1.27 -7.00
N GLY A 81 -2.78 -0.38 -7.11
CA GLY A 81 -3.01 1.05 -7.22
C GLY A 81 -3.94 1.40 -8.40
N LEU A 82 -3.63 0.89 -9.59
CA LEU A 82 -4.45 1.10 -10.79
C LEU A 82 -5.87 0.52 -10.66
N LEU A 83 -6.01 -0.67 -10.09
CA LEU A 83 -7.32 -1.29 -9.85
C LEU A 83 -8.17 -0.45 -8.89
N THR A 84 -7.55 0.09 -7.85
CA THR A 84 -8.22 1.00 -6.90
C THR A 84 -8.66 2.29 -7.55
N LEU A 85 -7.81 2.90 -8.39
CA LEU A 85 -8.17 4.08 -9.17
C LEU A 85 -9.31 3.78 -10.13
N GLY A 86 -9.23 2.68 -10.89
CA GLY A 86 -10.25 2.25 -11.82
C GLY A 86 -11.58 1.98 -11.13
N TYR A 87 -11.59 1.20 -10.04
CA TYR A 87 -12.78 0.91 -9.26
C TYR A 87 -13.43 2.18 -8.71
N THR A 88 -12.62 3.06 -8.12
CA THR A 88 -13.11 4.32 -7.53
C THR A 88 -13.66 5.25 -8.61
N TYR A 89 -13.00 5.32 -9.77
CA TYR A 89 -13.44 6.13 -10.91
C TYR A 89 -14.77 5.63 -11.51
N VAL A 90 -14.87 4.32 -11.77
CA VAL A 90 -16.04 3.71 -12.42
C VAL A 90 -17.26 3.74 -11.50
N THR A 91 -17.09 3.33 -10.24
CA THR A 91 -18.22 3.22 -9.30
C THR A 91 -18.59 4.55 -8.64
N ARG A 92 -17.66 5.51 -8.64
CA ARG A 92 -17.71 6.75 -7.85
C ARG A 92 -17.94 6.52 -6.36
N LEU A 93 -17.90 5.27 -5.89
CA LEU A 93 -18.38 4.87 -4.56
C LEU A 93 -19.82 5.37 -4.27
N GLY A 94 -20.65 5.44 -5.31
CA GLY A 94 -22.01 5.99 -5.24
C GLY A 94 -23.00 5.10 -4.50
N THR A 95 -22.82 3.77 -4.54
CA THR A 95 -23.72 2.81 -3.89
C THR A 95 -23.15 2.29 -2.58
N LYS A 96 -24.03 1.88 -1.64
CA LYS A 96 -23.63 1.20 -0.38
C LYS A 96 -22.72 0.01 -0.65
N VAL A 97 -23.06 -0.81 -1.64
CA VAL A 97 -22.29 -1.99 -2.01
C VAL A 97 -20.88 -1.59 -2.44
N SER A 98 -20.74 -0.62 -3.37
CA SER A 98 -19.42 -0.22 -3.85
C SER A 98 -18.51 0.32 -2.74
N ARG A 99 -19.07 1.12 -1.80
CA ARG A 99 -18.35 1.61 -0.63
C ARG A 99 -17.91 0.48 0.29
N ALA A 100 -18.85 -0.37 0.69
CA ALA A 100 -18.57 -1.46 1.62
C ALA A 100 -17.53 -2.43 1.05
N THR A 101 -17.64 -2.79 -0.24
CA THR A 101 -16.69 -3.69 -0.90
C THR A 101 -15.26 -3.16 -0.82
N ILE A 102 -15.00 -1.94 -1.28
CA ILE A 102 -13.63 -1.42 -1.28
C ILE A 102 -13.11 -1.18 0.15
N GLN A 103 -13.97 -0.73 1.07
CA GLN A 103 -13.60 -0.50 2.47
C GLN A 103 -13.23 -1.81 3.18
N ILE A 104 -13.99 -2.90 2.97
CA ILE A 104 -13.68 -4.21 3.57
C ILE A 104 -12.40 -4.80 2.98
N ILE A 105 -12.22 -4.75 1.66
CA ILE A 105 -11.00 -5.24 1.01
C ILE A 105 -9.76 -4.53 1.57
N TYR A 106 -9.82 -3.20 1.67
CA TYR A 106 -8.71 -2.42 2.21
C TYR A 106 -8.51 -2.61 3.72
N PHE A 107 -9.57 -2.83 4.49
CA PHE A 107 -9.43 -3.17 5.91
C PHE A 107 -8.59 -4.44 6.09
N ILE A 108 -8.94 -5.50 5.36
CA ILE A 108 -8.21 -6.79 5.42
C ILE A 108 -6.76 -6.60 4.95
N GLY A 109 -6.56 -5.96 3.80
CA GLY A 109 -5.24 -5.75 3.21
C GLY A 109 -4.33 -4.88 4.08
N LEU A 110 -4.82 -3.73 4.56
CA LEU A 110 -4.04 -2.82 5.41
C LEU A 110 -3.72 -3.45 6.77
N THR A 111 -4.63 -4.26 7.32
CA THR A 111 -4.38 -4.99 8.58
C THR A 111 -3.27 -6.02 8.41
N GLY A 112 -3.36 -6.86 7.36
CA GLY A 112 -2.34 -7.87 7.09
C GLY A 112 -0.96 -7.25 6.87
N ILE A 113 -0.88 -6.16 6.10
CA ILE A 113 0.37 -5.44 5.88
C ILE A 113 0.89 -4.83 7.19
N LEU A 114 0.03 -4.19 8.00
CA LEU A 114 0.44 -3.58 9.26
C LEU A 114 1.05 -4.61 10.22
N ILE A 115 0.45 -5.80 10.33
CA ILE A 115 0.97 -6.89 11.17
C ILE A 115 2.38 -7.29 10.70
N ILE A 116 2.56 -7.51 9.40
CA ILE A 116 3.87 -7.88 8.84
C ILE A 116 4.91 -6.78 9.10
N LEU A 117 4.54 -5.52 8.91
CA LEU A 117 5.45 -4.39 9.12
C LEU A 117 5.89 -4.30 10.58
N LEU A 118 4.96 -4.44 11.53
CA LEU A 118 5.27 -4.36 12.95
C LEU A 118 6.13 -5.54 13.44
N GLU A 119 5.90 -6.73 12.90
CA GLU A 119 6.63 -7.94 13.31
C GLU A 119 8.04 -8.01 12.71
N PHE A 120 8.18 -7.74 11.41
CA PHE A 120 9.41 -8.03 10.67
C PHE A 120 10.27 -6.81 10.35
N ILE A 121 9.66 -5.66 10.06
CA ILE A 121 10.37 -4.46 9.59
C ILE A 121 9.82 -3.15 10.19
N PRO A 122 9.76 -3.01 11.53
CA PRO A 122 9.07 -1.90 12.20
C PRO A 122 9.75 -0.53 11.98
N THR A 123 11.01 -0.53 11.53
CA THR A 123 11.77 0.70 11.21
C THR A 123 11.64 1.13 9.74
N SER A 124 10.94 0.34 8.92
CA SER A 124 10.78 0.63 7.50
C SER A 124 9.95 1.91 7.26
N PRO A 125 10.33 2.77 6.28
CA PRO A 125 9.52 3.91 5.89
C PRO A 125 8.10 3.52 5.42
N PHE A 126 7.89 2.27 5.01
CA PHE A 126 6.57 1.76 4.62
C PHE A 126 5.57 1.67 5.78
N LEU A 127 6.04 1.61 7.03
CA LEU A 127 5.14 1.69 8.19
C LEU A 127 4.42 3.04 8.25
N PHE A 128 5.15 4.14 8.03
CA PHE A 128 4.54 5.48 7.99
C PHE A 128 3.56 5.62 6.83
N LEU A 129 3.90 5.06 5.66
CA LEU A 129 2.98 5.02 4.53
C LEU A 129 1.72 4.22 4.90
N ASN A 130 1.84 3.04 5.51
CA ASN A 130 0.70 2.22 5.90
C ASN A 130 -0.21 2.94 6.92
N ILE A 131 0.35 3.62 7.91
CA ILE A 131 -0.39 4.45 8.88
C ILE A 131 -1.15 5.58 8.16
N PHE A 132 -0.51 6.24 7.19
CA PHE A 132 -1.18 7.26 6.37
C PHE A 132 -2.34 6.68 5.56
N LEU A 133 -2.18 5.49 4.96
CA LEU A 133 -3.26 4.83 4.23
C LEU A 133 -4.42 4.41 5.14
N TRP A 134 -4.13 3.99 6.39
CA TRP A 134 -5.15 3.77 7.42
C TRP A 134 -5.94 5.04 7.74
N LEU A 135 -5.26 6.19 7.86
CA LEU A 135 -5.94 7.46 8.07
C LEU A 135 -6.88 7.80 6.90
N MET A 136 -6.42 7.62 5.66
CA MET A 136 -7.26 7.81 4.46
C MET A 136 -8.47 6.88 4.45
N TRP A 137 -8.26 5.60 4.78
CA TRP A 137 -9.33 4.62 4.89
C TRP A 137 -10.35 5.01 5.98
N ALA A 138 -9.88 5.40 7.16
CA ALA A 138 -10.75 5.78 8.28
C ALA A 138 -11.62 7.01 7.94
N VAL A 139 -11.04 8.01 7.27
CA VAL A 139 -11.79 9.17 6.75
C VAL A 139 -12.89 8.72 5.78
N SER A 140 -12.55 7.82 4.85
CA SER A 140 -13.53 7.30 3.89
C SER A 140 -14.67 6.54 4.55
N VAL A 141 -14.37 5.66 5.50
CA VAL A 141 -15.37 4.88 6.25
C VAL A 141 -16.28 5.79 7.05
N TYR A 142 -15.71 6.72 7.81
CA TYR A 142 -16.49 7.68 8.59
C TYR A 142 -17.47 8.45 7.69
N ALA A 143 -16.96 9.01 6.58
CA ALA A 143 -17.77 9.76 5.65
C ALA A 143 -18.85 8.88 4.98
N GLY A 144 -18.50 7.63 4.61
CA GLY A 144 -19.41 6.69 3.97
C GLY A 144 -20.55 6.24 4.88
N LEU A 145 -20.28 6.02 6.17
CA LEU A 145 -21.30 5.70 7.18
C LEU A 145 -22.28 6.87 7.37
N ARG A 146 -21.78 8.11 7.36
CA ARG A 146 -22.63 9.32 7.43
C ARG A 146 -23.43 9.52 6.14
N LEU A 147 -22.82 9.28 4.98
CA LEU A 147 -23.47 9.39 3.67
C LEU A 147 -24.62 8.40 3.53
N SER A 148 -24.51 7.21 4.13
CA SER A 148 -25.51 6.15 4.00
C SER A 148 -26.90 6.48 4.56
N LYS A 149 -27.01 7.59 5.33
CA LYS A 149 -28.29 8.16 5.77
C LYS A 149 -29.07 8.87 4.66
N TYR A 150 -28.41 9.19 3.56
CA TYR A 150 -28.97 9.91 2.40
C TYR A 150 -29.16 9.00 1.18
N ASP A 151 -28.83 7.71 1.29
CA ASP A 151 -29.12 6.74 0.25
C ASP A 151 -30.60 6.33 0.38
N HIS A 152 -31.41 6.77 -0.57
CA HIS A 152 -32.81 6.39 -0.73
C HIS A 152 -32.95 5.24 -1.72
#